data_AF-A0A968Z7T7-F1
#
_entry.id   AF-A0A968Z7T7-F1
#
_cell.length_a   1.000
_cell.length_b   1.000
_cell.length_c   1.000
_cell.angle_alpha   90.00
_cell.angle_beta   90.00
_cell.angle_gamma   90.00
#
_symmetry.space_group_name_H-M   'P 1'
#
loop_
_entity.id
_entity.type
_entity.pdbx_description
1 polymer ?
#
loop_
_entity_poly.entity_id
_entity_poly.type
_entity_poly.pdbx_seq_one_letter_code
_entity_poly.pdbx_strand_id
1 'polypeptide(L)'
;MKDLVNLKQIKEQLHQALGDLGNSKEYALLDYPNHSNLGDHLIWLGELFYITQVLKAKIGYASDLKNFSGEVMEKHVGKAPILLHGGGNLGDLWTDYQKFREQIISTYLDRPIFILPQTLYFVKESNLEKTAKIFNAHPNLTIFLRDDYSYKTASEAFYNCRIIKSPDMAFQMVDKLFSIQMTYNVNPNKKIINQDAS
;
A
#
# COMPACT_ATOMS: atom_id res chain seq x y z
N MET A 1 19.39 15.87 12.20
CA MET A 1 18.71 15.31 13.40
C MET A 1 17.21 15.61 13.43
N LYS A 2 16.74 16.86 13.25
CA LYS A 2 15.29 17.18 13.19
C LYS A 2 14.54 16.40 12.10
N ASP A 3 15.09 16.31 10.88
CA ASP A 3 14.45 15.58 9.77
C ASP A 3 14.34 14.06 10.04
N LEU A 4 15.30 13.51 10.80
CA LEU A 4 15.31 12.10 11.19
C LEU A 4 14.24 11.78 12.25
N VAL A 5 13.98 12.74 13.16
CA VAL A 5 12.89 12.64 14.14
C VAL A 5 11.54 12.65 13.42
N ASN A 6 11.39 13.48 12.38
CA ASN A 6 10.17 13.55 11.58
C ASN A 6 9.85 12.22 10.86
N LEU A 7 10.84 11.57 10.25
CA LEU A 7 10.63 10.29 9.55
C LEU A 7 10.18 9.15 10.48
N LYS A 8 10.70 9.09 11.71
CA LYS A 8 10.25 8.11 12.71
C LYS A 8 8.82 8.37 13.16
N GLN A 9 8.47 9.63 13.37
CA GLN A 9 7.09 10.02 13.72
C GLN A 9 6.11 9.65 12.61
N ILE A 10 6.47 9.85 11.34
CA ILE A 10 5.61 9.43 10.22
C ILE A 10 5.46 7.90 10.19
N LYS A 11 6.51 7.13 10.48
CA LYS A 11 6.41 5.67 10.59
C LYS A 11 5.52 5.23 11.76
N GLU A 12 5.57 5.93 12.90
CA GLU A 12 4.66 5.66 14.02
C GLU A 12 3.20 5.95 13.64
N GLN A 13 2.94 7.04 12.90
CA GLN A 13 1.61 7.34 12.37
C GLN A 13 1.12 6.26 11.38
N LEU A 14 2.01 5.75 10.53
CA LEU A 14 1.72 4.60 9.66
C LEU A 14 1.30 3.38 10.50
N HIS A 15 2.03 3.08 11.58
CA HIS A 15 1.71 1.93 12.44
C HIS A 15 0.39 2.10 13.17
N GLN A 16 0.09 3.31 13.65
CA GLN A 16 -1.18 3.64 14.29
C GLN A 16 -2.35 3.46 13.32
N ALA A 17 -2.24 3.99 12.09
CA ALA A 17 -3.29 3.86 11.08
C ALA A 17 -3.53 2.38 10.70
N LEU A 18 -2.46 1.62 10.44
CA LEU A 18 -2.56 0.22 10.03
C LEU A 18 -2.92 -0.76 11.16
N GLY A 19 -3.06 -0.30 12.41
CA GLY A 19 -3.54 -1.13 13.52
C GLY A 19 -4.92 -1.77 13.24
N ASP A 20 -5.68 -1.18 12.32
CA ASP A 20 -6.98 -1.67 11.87
C ASP A 20 -6.93 -2.87 10.92
N LEU A 21 -5.75 -3.28 10.43
CA LEU A 21 -5.58 -4.51 9.61
C LEU A 21 -5.94 -5.80 10.38
N GLY A 22 -6.15 -5.70 11.70
CA GLY A 22 -6.49 -6.82 12.56
C GLY A 22 -5.32 -7.76 12.83
N ASN A 23 -5.62 -8.89 13.49
CA ASN A 23 -4.63 -9.85 13.99
C ASN A 23 -4.64 -11.17 13.20
N SER A 24 -4.80 -11.11 11.87
CA SER A 24 -4.72 -12.34 11.06
C SER A 24 -3.30 -12.90 11.06
N LYS A 25 -3.19 -14.23 11.09
CA LYS A 25 -1.89 -14.93 11.01
C LYS A 25 -1.36 -15.01 9.58
N GLU A 26 -2.23 -14.80 8.61
CA GLU A 26 -1.92 -14.93 7.19
C GLU A 26 -2.76 -13.96 6.36
N TYR A 27 -2.20 -13.51 5.25
CA TYR A 27 -2.81 -12.58 4.31
C TYR A 27 -2.55 -13.03 2.86
N ALA A 28 -3.46 -12.70 1.96
CA ALA A 28 -3.16 -12.59 0.53
C ALA A 28 -2.75 -11.15 0.21
N LEU A 29 -1.62 -10.94 -0.47
CA LEU A 29 -1.17 -9.63 -0.90
C LEU A 29 -1.21 -9.56 -2.43
N LEU A 30 -2.18 -8.84 -2.96
CA LEU A 30 -2.46 -8.79 -4.39
C LEU A 30 -2.04 -7.44 -4.98
N ASP A 31 -2.07 -7.38 -6.31
CA ASP A 31 -1.79 -6.17 -7.08
C ASP A 31 -0.31 -5.77 -7.10
N TYR A 32 0.59 -6.76 -7.15
CA TYR A 32 2.04 -6.52 -7.27
C TYR A 32 2.36 -5.58 -8.46
N PRO A 33 3.15 -4.51 -8.24
CA PRO A 33 3.46 -3.52 -9.27
C PRO A 33 4.49 -4.03 -10.28
N ASN A 34 4.05 -4.86 -11.23
CA ASN A 34 4.92 -5.44 -12.26
C ASN A 34 5.25 -4.46 -13.40
N HIS A 35 5.98 -3.39 -13.07
CA HIS A 35 6.49 -2.36 -14.00
C HIS A 35 7.79 -1.75 -13.48
N SER A 36 8.38 -0.81 -14.22
CA SER A 36 9.71 -0.24 -13.93
C SER A 36 9.74 0.85 -12.85
N ASN A 37 8.59 1.27 -12.31
CA ASN A 37 8.54 2.30 -11.26
C ASN A 37 9.09 1.77 -9.94
N LEU A 38 10.30 2.22 -9.59
CA LEU A 38 10.97 1.82 -8.35
C LEU A 38 10.19 2.19 -7.09
N GLY A 39 9.46 3.31 -7.10
CA GLY A 39 8.67 3.76 -5.95
C GLY A 39 7.64 2.73 -5.52
N ASP A 40 6.94 2.12 -6.46
CA ASP A 40 5.90 1.12 -6.17
C ASP A 40 6.52 -0.18 -5.63
N HIS A 41 7.71 -0.56 -6.10
CA HIS A 41 8.46 -1.67 -5.48
C HIS A 41 8.89 -1.37 -4.03
N LEU A 42 9.23 -0.13 -3.71
CA LEU A 42 9.55 0.27 -2.33
C LEU A 42 8.30 0.26 -1.44
N ILE A 43 7.15 0.65 -1.97
CA ILE A 43 5.85 0.52 -1.30
C ILE A 43 5.59 -0.96 -1.01
N TRP A 44 5.72 -1.84 -2.00
CA TRP A 44 5.53 -3.28 -1.85
C TRP A 44 6.48 -3.88 -0.78
N LEU A 45 7.76 -3.51 -0.80
CA LEU A 45 8.71 -3.92 0.24
C LEU A 45 8.29 -3.45 1.63
N GLY A 46 7.76 -2.22 1.74
CA GLY A 46 7.17 -1.70 2.96
C GLY A 46 6.01 -2.56 3.46
N GLU A 47 5.15 -3.02 2.55
CA GLU A 47 4.03 -3.93 2.85
C GLU A 47 4.54 -5.28 3.37
N LEU A 48 5.48 -5.90 2.64
CA LEU A 48 6.09 -7.16 3.06
C LEU A 48 6.67 -7.07 4.47
N PHE A 49 7.42 -6.00 4.77
CA PHE A 49 8.03 -5.83 6.08
C PHE A 49 7.03 -5.47 7.17
N TYR A 50 5.99 -4.70 6.86
CA TYR A 50 4.95 -4.43 7.85
C TYR A 50 4.24 -5.74 8.24
N ILE A 51 3.81 -6.53 7.26
CA ILE A 51 3.11 -7.80 7.49
C ILE A 51 4.00 -8.79 8.26
N THR A 52 5.23 -9.00 7.80
CA THR A 52 6.10 -10.04 8.37
C THR A 52 6.78 -9.62 9.67
N GLN A 53 7.13 -8.34 9.84
CA GLN A 53 7.93 -7.88 10.98
C GLN A 53 7.11 -7.14 12.04
N VAL A 54 6.01 -6.47 11.67
CA VAL A 54 5.15 -5.76 12.62
C VAL A 54 3.98 -6.65 13.01
N LEU A 55 3.18 -7.10 12.06
CA LEU A 55 2.04 -7.99 12.35
C LEU A 55 2.46 -9.43 12.72
N LYS A 56 3.72 -9.80 12.44
CA LYS A 56 4.24 -11.17 12.61
C LYS A 56 3.38 -12.22 11.89
N ALA A 57 2.83 -11.84 10.73
CA ALA A 57 1.96 -12.66 9.91
C ALA A 57 2.71 -13.18 8.67
N LYS A 58 2.09 -14.18 8.01
CA LYS A 58 2.57 -14.74 6.74
C LYS A 58 1.85 -14.10 5.55
N ILE A 59 2.54 -14.11 4.42
CA ILE A 59 1.92 -13.86 3.12
C ILE A 59 1.81 -15.22 2.44
N GLY A 60 0.62 -15.82 2.52
CA GLY A 60 0.41 -17.17 2.00
C GLY A 60 0.10 -17.20 0.51
N TYR A 61 -0.26 -16.04 -0.07
CA TYR A 61 -0.43 -15.87 -1.50
C TYR A 61 -0.08 -14.43 -1.90
N ALA A 62 0.63 -14.27 -3.02
CA ALA A 62 0.86 -12.98 -3.63
C ALA A 62 0.88 -13.08 -5.15
N SER A 63 0.34 -12.07 -5.83
CA SER A 63 0.33 -12.04 -7.30
C SER A 63 0.22 -10.61 -7.84
N ASP A 64 0.69 -10.43 -9.08
CA ASP A 64 0.21 -9.34 -9.93
C ASP A 64 -1.17 -9.67 -10.52
N LEU A 65 -1.76 -8.71 -11.23
CA LEU A 65 -3.05 -8.87 -11.89
C LEU A 65 -3.04 -9.89 -13.05
N LYS A 66 -1.90 -10.13 -13.70
CA LYS A 66 -1.80 -11.02 -14.86
C LYS A 66 -1.72 -12.50 -14.47
N ASN A 67 -1.10 -12.77 -13.32
CA ASN A 67 -0.86 -14.12 -12.81
C ASN A 67 -1.81 -14.50 -11.67
N PHE A 68 -2.79 -13.65 -11.35
CA PHE A 68 -3.78 -13.92 -10.32
C PHE A 68 -4.60 -15.17 -10.66
N SER A 69 -4.72 -16.06 -9.68
CA SER A 69 -5.63 -17.21 -9.72
C SER A 69 -6.37 -17.33 -8.40
N GLY A 70 -7.69 -17.09 -8.45
CA GLY A 70 -8.55 -17.19 -7.28
C GLY A 70 -8.57 -18.59 -6.68
N GLU A 71 -8.56 -19.64 -7.50
CA GLU A 71 -8.48 -21.03 -7.03
C GLU A 71 -7.19 -21.31 -6.25
N VAL A 72 -6.06 -20.85 -6.79
CA VAL A 72 -4.75 -21.03 -6.14
C VAL A 72 -4.70 -20.23 -4.84
N MET A 73 -5.18 -18.99 -4.84
CA MET A 73 -5.25 -18.17 -3.62
C MET A 73 -6.09 -18.87 -2.54
N GLU A 74 -7.31 -19.30 -2.86
CA GLU A 74 -8.21 -19.98 -1.90
C GLU A 74 -7.59 -21.27 -1.35
N LYS A 75 -6.87 -22.04 -2.19
CA LYS A 75 -6.16 -23.23 -1.74
C LYS A 75 -5.05 -22.92 -0.73
N HIS A 76 -4.35 -21.80 -0.88
CA HIS A 76 -3.21 -21.45 -0.03
C HIS A 76 -3.63 -20.74 1.25
N VAL A 77 -4.60 -19.82 1.18
CA VAL A 77 -4.92 -18.94 2.31
C VAL A 77 -6.37 -19.04 2.78
N GLY A 78 -7.22 -19.85 2.13
CA GLY A 78 -8.66 -19.91 2.44
C GLY A 78 -9.25 -18.52 2.53
N LYS A 79 -10.01 -18.24 3.61
CA LYS A 79 -10.65 -16.95 3.88
C LYS A 79 -9.78 -15.91 4.59
N ALA A 80 -8.46 -16.04 4.51
CA ALA A 80 -7.56 -15.00 5.05
C ALA A 80 -7.87 -13.63 4.42
N PRO A 81 -7.65 -12.51 5.15
CA PRO A 81 -7.89 -11.19 4.59
C PRO A 81 -7.05 -10.92 3.34
N ILE A 82 -7.63 -10.13 2.44
CA ILE A 82 -6.95 -9.71 1.21
C ILE A 82 -6.44 -8.29 1.40
N LEU A 83 -5.17 -8.08 1.09
CA LEU A 83 -4.52 -6.79 1.01
C LEU A 83 -4.30 -6.46 -0.47
N LEU A 84 -4.72 -5.27 -0.87
CA LEU A 84 -4.45 -4.71 -2.20
C LEU A 84 -3.36 -3.67 -2.06
N HIS A 85 -2.35 -3.77 -2.92
CA HIS A 85 -1.18 -2.89 -2.95
C HIS A 85 -1.54 -1.40 -2.88
N GLY A 86 -0.72 -0.63 -2.15
CA GLY A 86 -0.79 0.83 -2.03
C GLY A 86 -0.27 1.55 -3.28
N GLY A 87 -0.06 2.87 -3.17
CA GLY A 87 0.52 3.69 -4.24
C GLY A 87 -0.42 4.73 -4.82
N GLY A 88 -0.51 4.82 -6.14
CA GLY A 88 -1.28 5.86 -6.85
C GLY A 88 -2.08 5.32 -8.03
N ASN A 89 -2.74 4.18 -7.85
CA ASN A 89 -3.47 3.48 -8.92
C ASN A 89 -4.97 3.27 -8.63
N LEU A 90 -5.53 4.04 -7.69
CA LEU A 90 -6.97 4.05 -7.39
C LEU A 90 -7.70 5.09 -8.26
N GLY A 91 -8.30 4.63 -9.35
CA GLY A 91 -9.15 5.44 -10.22
C GLY A 91 -8.82 5.36 -11.70
N ASP A 92 -8.94 6.48 -12.42
CA ASP A 92 -9.11 6.50 -13.88
C ASP A 92 -7.81 6.37 -14.69
N LEU A 93 -6.66 6.65 -14.08
CA LEU A 93 -5.38 6.64 -14.80
C LEU A 93 -4.91 5.22 -15.14
N TRP A 94 -5.18 4.27 -14.26
CA TRP A 94 -4.60 2.93 -14.31
C TRP A 94 -5.73 1.88 -14.37
N THR A 95 -6.46 1.89 -15.46
CA THR A 95 -7.75 1.19 -15.56
C THR A 95 -7.69 -0.32 -15.31
N ASP A 96 -6.59 -1.00 -15.66
CA ASP A 96 -6.46 -2.44 -15.42
C ASP A 96 -6.32 -2.77 -13.93
N TYR A 97 -5.58 -1.95 -13.18
CA TYR A 97 -5.47 -2.03 -11.72
C TYR A 97 -6.83 -1.78 -11.05
N GLN A 98 -7.56 -0.75 -11.51
CA GLN A 98 -8.88 -0.43 -11.00
C GLN A 98 -9.90 -1.55 -11.28
N LYS A 99 -9.91 -2.12 -12.50
CA LYS A 99 -10.79 -3.24 -12.84
C LYS A 99 -10.47 -4.49 -12.01
N PHE A 100 -9.19 -4.82 -11.85
CA PHE A 100 -8.76 -5.93 -11.02
C PHE A 100 -9.23 -5.75 -9.57
N ARG A 101 -9.05 -4.54 -9.02
CA ARG A 101 -9.52 -4.19 -7.67
C ARG A 101 -11.03 -4.34 -7.51
N GLU A 102 -11.80 -3.78 -8.44
CA GLU A 102 -13.27 -3.92 -8.47
C GLU A 102 -13.70 -5.40 -8.56
N GLN A 103 -12.99 -6.21 -9.35
CA GLN A 103 -13.24 -7.66 -9.45
C GLN A 103 -12.97 -8.36 -8.11
N ILE A 104 -11.81 -8.15 -7.49
CA ILE A 104 -11.48 -8.75 -6.18
C ILE A 104 -12.52 -8.37 -5.13
N ILE A 105 -12.86 -7.08 -5.03
CA ILE A 105 -13.81 -6.57 -4.03
C ILE A 105 -15.22 -7.12 -4.27
N SER A 106 -15.69 -7.20 -5.52
CA SER A 106 -17.02 -7.76 -5.80
C SER A 106 -17.09 -9.28 -5.66
N THR A 107 -15.97 -9.98 -5.78
CA THR A 107 -15.91 -11.46 -5.72
C THR A 107 -15.86 -11.97 -4.28
N TYR A 108 -15.01 -11.38 -3.43
CA TYR A 108 -14.67 -11.95 -2.11
C TYR A 108 -15.40 -11.25 -0.96
N LEU A 109 -16.73 -11.36 -0.93
CA LEU A 109 -17.58 -10.71 0.08
C LEU A 109 -17.52 -11.37 1.48
N ASP A 110 -16.82 -12.50 1.62
CA ASP A 110 -16.85 -13.34 2.82
C ASP A 110 -15.64 -13.17 3.75
N ARG A 111 -14.81 -12.16 3.51
CA ARG A 111 -13.60 -11.85 4.28
C ARG A 111 -13.28 -10.36 4.26
N PRO A 112 -12.45 -9.86 5.19
CA PRO A 112 -12.00 -8.47 5.14
C PRO A 112 -11.11 -8.21 3.92
N ILE A 113 -11.30 -7.05 3.30
CA ILE A 113 -10.41 -6.55 2.23
C ILE A 113 -9.89 -5.17 2.64
N PHE A 114 -8.60 -4.97 2.43
CA PHE A 114 -7.92 -3.72 2.73
C PHE A 114 -7.23 -3.18 1.49
N ILE A 115 -7.57 -1.94 1.10
CA ILE A 115 -6.78 -1.17 0.13
C ILE A 115 -5.73 -0.41 0.93
N LEU A 116 -4.46 -0.81 0.81
CA LEU A 116 -3.33 -0.18 1.50
C LEU A 116 -3.14 1.28 1.03
N PRO A 117 -2.36 2.11 1.75
CA PRO A 117 -2.28 3.56 1.52
C PRO A 117 -2.18 3.97 0.04
N GLN A 118 -3.23 4.62 -0.47
CA GLN A 118 -3.41 5.01 -1.87
C GLN A 118 -3.64 6.51 -2.04
N THR A 119 -3.29 7.03 -3.22
CA THR A 119 -3.86 8.27 -3.78
C THR A 119 -4.99 7.92 -4.74
N LEU A 120 -6.12 8.59 -4.59
CA LEU A 120 -7.33 8.45 -5.39
C LEU A 120 -7.38 9.53 -6.47
N TYR A 121 -7.71 9.15 -7.70
CA TYR A 121 -7.91 10.10 -8.80
C TYR A 121 -8.94 9.61 -9.82
N PHE A 122 -10.11 10.23 -9.83
CA PHE A 122 -11.15 10.02 -10.84
C PHE A 122 -11.37 11.30 -11.64
N VAL A 123 -11.27 11.19 -12.97
CA VAL A 123 -11.57 12.27 -13.92
C VAL A 123 -13.06 12.30 -14.21
N LYS A 124 -13.69 11.12 -14.32
CA LYS A 124 -15.11 10.98 -14.60
C LYS A 124 -15.87 10.64 -13.33
N GLU A 125 -16.81 11.50 -12.96
CA GLU A 125 -17.71 11.25 -11.83
C GLU A 125 -18.47 9.92 -11.97
N SER A 126 -18.88 9.56 -13.19
CA SER A 126 -19.54 8.27 -13.45
C SER A 126 -18.67 7.04 -13.13
N ASN A 127 -17.34 7.15 -13.25
CA ASN A 127 -16.43 6.07 -12.85
C ASN A 127 -16.29 5.99 -11.33
N LEU A 128 -16.28 7.13 -10.64
CA LEU A 128 -16.32 7.18 -9.17
C LEU A 128 -17.63 6.59 -8.65
N GLU A 129 -18.78 6.95 -9.24
CA GLU A 129 -20.09 6.39 -8.87
C GLU A 129 -20.14 4.86 -9.09
N LYS A 130 -19.61 4.38 -10.21
CA LYS A 130 -19.51 2.94 -10.49
C LYS A 130 -18.66 2.24 -9.42
N THR A 131 -17.49 2.81 -9.11
CA THR A 131 -16.59 2.28 -8.06
C THR A 131 -17.29 2.28 -6.71
N ALA A 132 -17.97 3.37 -6.36
CA ALA A 132 -18.69 3.52 -5.11
C ALA A 132 -19.78 2.47 -4.93
N LYS A 133 -20.53 2.12 -5.99
CA LYS A 133 -21.51 1.02 -5.92
C LYS A 133 -20.87 -0.30 -5.55
N ILE A 134 -19.71 -0.63 -6.13
CA ILE A 134 -18.99 -1.88 -5.85
C ILE A 134 -18.41 -1.86 -4.43
N PHE A 135 -17.73 -0.77 -4.08
CA PHE A 135 -17.04 -0.65 -2.79
C PHE A 135 -18.02 -0.65 -1.63
N ASN A 136 -19.12 0.12 -1.74
CA ASN A 136 -20.15 0.16 -0.71
C ASN A 136 -20.95 -1.13 -0.58
N ALA A 137 -20.95 -2.01 -1.58
CA ALA A 137 -21.59 -3.33 -1.49
C ALA A 137 -20.75 -4.34 -0.68
N HIS A 138 -19.46 -4.07 -0.46
CA HIS A 138 -18.60 -4.98 0.29
C HIS A 138 -18.84 -4.84 1.81
N PRO A 139 -19.10 -5.95 2.54
CA PRO A 139 -19.49 -5.86 3.95
C PRO A 139 -18.37 -5.47 4.91
N ASN A 140 -17.11 -5.60 4.48
CA ASN A 140 -15.94 -5.31 5.33
C ASN A 140 -14.74 -4.81 4.51
N LEU A 141 -14.90 -3.65 3.86
CA LEU A 141 -13.84 -2.99 3.09
C LEU A 141 -13.25 -1.82 3.89
N THR A 142 -11.93 -1.81 4.05
CA THR A 142 -11.18 -0.69 4.62
C THR A 142 -10.23 -0.09 3.59
N ILE A 143 -10.17 1.23 3.52
CA ILE A 143 -9.40 1.98 2.52
C ILE A 143 -8.51 2.98 3.23
N PHE A 144 -7.20 2.81 3.07
CA PHE A 144 -6.19 3.72 3.60
C PHE A 144 -5.79 4.74 2.54
N LEU A 145 -5.78 6.04 2.89
CA LEU A 145 -5.49 7.12 1.94
C LEU A 145 -4.40 8.06 2.46
N ARG A 146 -3.47 8.39 1.57
CA ARG A 146 -2.21 9.08 1.93
C ARG A 146 -2.20 10.59 1.78
N ASP A 147 -3.27 11.16 1.27
CA ASP A 147 -3.44 12.60 1.12
C ASP A 147 -4.87 13.07 1.44
N ASP A 148 -5.01 14.35 1.77
CA ASP A 148 -6.27 14.95 2.23
C ASP A 148 -7.36 14.97 1.16
N TYR A 149 -6.97 15.19 -0.11
CA TYR A 149 -7.91 15.18 -1.21
C TYR A 149 -8.54 13.80 -1.35
N SER A 150 -7.71 12.76 -1.44
CA SER A 150 -8.15 11.37 -1.52
C SER A 150 -9.02 11.00 -0.34
N TYR A 151 -8.58 11.31 0.89
CA TYR A 151 -9.34 11.03 2.11
C TYR A 151 -10.73 11.66 2.09
N LYS A 152 -10.83 12.93 1.73
CA LYS A 152 -12.11 13.64 1.66
C LYS A 152 -13.03 13.01 0.59
N THR A 153 -12.53 12.85 -0.64
CA THR A 153 -13.33 12.29 -1.74
C THR A 153 -13.83 10.88 -1.45
N ALA A 154 -12.98 10.01 -0.88
CA ALA A 154 -13.38 8.66 -0.51
C ALA A 154 -14.38 8.64 0.66
N SER A 155 -14.22 9.52 1.65
CA SER A 155 -15.16 9.63 2.77
C SER A 155 -16.56 10.05 2.31
N GLU A 156 -16.66 10.84 1.25
CA GLU A 156 -17.92 11.26 0.65
C GLU A 156 -18.53 10.15 -0.24
N ALA A 157 -17.71 9.46 -1.05
CA ALA A 157 -18.20 8.49 -2.04
C ALA A 157 -18.43 7.07 -1.46
N PHE A 158 -17.58 6.63 -0.53
CA PHE A 158 -17.52 5.23 -0.05
C PHE A 158 -18.09 5.08 1.36
N TYR A 159 -19.32 5.56 1.55
CA TYR A 159 -20.01 5.69 2.84
C TYR A 159 -20.20 4.40 3.65
N ASN A 160 -20.12 3.22 3.04
CA ASN A 160 -20.22 1.94 3.75
C ASN A 160 -18.85 1.28 3.99
N CYS A 161 -17.76 1.92 3.54
CA CYS A 161 -16.40 1.47 3.76
C CYS A 161 -15.81 2.17 4.99
N ARG A 162 -14.80 1.56 5.61
CA ARG A 162 -13.97 2.24 6.61
C ARG A 162 -12.88 3.04 5.89
N ILE A 163 -12.88 4.36 6.04
CA ILE A 163 -11.89 5.24 5.41
C ILE A 163 -10.91 5.74 6.47
N ILE A 164 -9.61 5.53 6.25
CA ILE A 164 -8.56 5.84 7.23
C ILE A 164 -7.47 6.65 6.53
N LYS A 165 -7.06 7.77 7.13
CA LYS A 165 -5.87 8.51 6.69
C LYS A 165 -4.61 7.80 7.18
N SER A 166 -3.66 7.56 6.28
CA SER A 166 -2.41 6.85 6.61
C SER A 166 -1.26 7.39 5.78
N PRO A 167 -0.05 7.56 6.35
CA PRO A 167 1.16 7.70 5.54
C PRO A 167 1.35 6.54 4.56
N ASP A 168 2.27 6.74 3.61
CA ASP A 168 2.62 5.76 2.59
C ASP A 168 3.38 4.53 3.16
N MET A 169 3.18 3.35 2.59
CA MET A 169 3.85 2.12 3.04
C MET A 169 5.37 2.18 2.94
N ALA A 170 5.92 2.98 2.03
CA ALA A 170 7.36 3.17 1.91
C ALA A 170 8.00 3.71 3.21
N PHE A 171 7.24 4.40 4.08
CA PHE A 171 7.74 4.83 5.39
C PHE A 171 8.09 3.67 6.33
N GLN A 172 7.61 2.45 6.07
CA GLN A 172 8.07 1.26 6.79
C GLN A 172 9.58 1.03 6.61
N MET A 173 10.15 1.46 5.48
CA MET A 173 11.56 1.29 5.12
C MET A 173 12.52 2.25 5.84
N VAL A 174 12.00 3.24 6.57
CA VAL A 174 12.78 4.31 7.21
C VAL A 174 13.95 3.76 8.06
N ASP A 175 13.75 2.69 8.83
CA ASP A 175 14.82 2.13 9.68
C ASP A 175 15.95 1.44 8.88
N LYS A 176 15.66 0.96 7.68
CA LYS A 176 16.66 0.32 6.81
C LYS A 176 17.61 1.36 6.20
N LEU A 177 17.11 2.57 5.93
CA LEU A 177 17.93 3.70 5.50
C LEU A 177 18.96 4.08 6.57
N PHE A 178 18.57 4.03 7.86
CA PHE A 178 19.47 4.35 8.96
C PHE A 178 20.59 3.33 9.14
N SER A 179 20.33 2.04 8.89
CA SER A 179 21.37 1.01 8.94
C SER A 179 22.44 1.16 7.85
N ILE A 180 22.11 1.84 6.74
CA ILE A 180 23.06 2.10 5.64
C ILE A 180 23.86 3.38 5.92
N GLN A 181 23.24 4.42 6.49
CA GLN A 181 23.90 5.70 6.76
C GLN A 181 25.00 5.62 7.82
N MET A 182 24.87 4.73 8.81
CA MET A 182 25.93 4.47 9.81
C MET A 182 27.19 3.86 9.18
N THR A 183 27.06 3.19 8.04
CA THR A 183 28.17 2.58 7.29
C THR A 183 28.87 3.60 6.37
N TYR A 184 28.14 4.62 5.91
CA TYR A 184 28.64 5.72 5.09
C TYR A 184 29.00 6.97 5.92
N ASN A 185 29.75 6.81 7.01
CA ASN A 185 30.50 7.93 7.58
C ASN A 185 31.59 8.35 6.58
N VAL A 186 31.20 9.21 5.64
CA VAL A 186 32.10 9.91 4.74
C VAL A 186 33.09 10.69 5.59
N ASN A 187 34.37 10.32 5.50
CA ASN A 187 35.45 11.04 6.18
C ASN A 187 35.39 12.52 5.73
N PRO A 188 35.11 13.49 6.62
CA PRO A 188 34.90 14.89 6.25
C PRO A 188 36.14 15.56 5.64
N ASN A 189 37.30 14.87 5.66
CA ASN A 189 38.57 15.37 5.12
C ASN A 189 38.94 14.85 3.72
N LYS A 190 38.08 14.08 3.02
CA LYS A 190 38.36 13.76 1.61
C LYS A 190 38.06 14.96 0.73
N LYS A 191 39.09 15.79 0.48
CA LYS A 191 39.08 16.80 -0.59
C LYS A 191 38.62 16.13 -1.89
N ILE A 192 37.53 16.63 -2.45
CA ILE A 192 37.11 16.33 -3.82
C ILE A 192 38.24 16.84 -4.70
N ILE A 193 38.90 15.93 -5.41
CA ILE A 193 39.92 16.27 -6.40
C ILE A 193 39.13 16.84 -7.58
N ASN A 194 39.23 18.16 -7.79
CA ASN A 194 38.80 18.76 -9.04
C ASN A 194 39.65 18.14 -10.16
N GLN A 195 39.00 17.43 -11.07
CA GLN A 195 39.62 17.05 -12.34
C GLN A 195 39.61 18.30 -13.23
N ASP A 196 40.72 19.04 -13.18
CA ASP A 196 41.18 19.82 -14.32
C ASP A 196 42.15 18.94 -15.13
N ALA A 197 41.94 18.92 -16.45
CA ALA A 197 42.72 18.36 -17.57
C ALA A 197 41.80 17.45 -18.41
N SER A 198 41.51 17.73 -19.69
CA SER A 198 42.21 18.50 -20.72
C SER A 198 41.24 18.95 -21.80
#